data_AF-X1E7W0-F1
#
_entry.id   AF-X1E7W0-F1
#
_cell.length_a   1.000
_cell.length_b   1.000
_cell.length_c   1.000
_cell.angle_alpha   90.00
_cell.angle_beta   90.00
_cell.angle_gamma   90.00
#
_symmetry.space_group_name_H-M   'P 1'
#
loop_
_entity.id
_entity.type
_entity.pdbx_description
1 polymer ?
#
loop_
_entity_poly.entity_id
_entity_poly.type
_entity_poly.pdbx_seq_one_letter_code
_entity_poly.pdbx_strand_id
1 'polypeptide(L)'
;DIFSKILGYPVSRPFPRIEYRKALDLYGSDRPDTRFGMELMDVSDLLRSSTFKVFTKVIEEGGVVKAINVKGGASFSRKELDELGSMVTDSGARGLFWAKPIPEINKYQLPQIPPSVDPSHQDDLATNIIAP
;
A
#
# COMPACT_ATOMS: atom_id res chain seq x y z
N ASP A 1 12.57 28.11 23.36
CA ASP A 1 11.95 26.92 22.75
C ASP A 1 11.45 26.00 23.86
N ILE A 2 10.21 25.50 23.77
CA ILE A 2 9.57 24.74 24.86
C ILE A 2 10.08 23.29 24.93
N PHE A 3 10.31 22.66 23.77
CA PHE A 3 10.82 21.29 23.67
C PHE A 3 12.22 21.17 24.24
N SER A 4 13.14 22.07 23.88
CA SER A 4 14.49 22.08 24.46
C SER A 4 14.50 22.33 25.98
N LYS A 5 13.62 23.22 26.49
CA LYS A 5 13.59 23.57 27.92
C LYS A 5 13.00 22.49 28.83
N ILE A 6 12.02 21.74 28.34
CA ILE A 6 11.31 20.72 29.15
C ILE A 6 11.88 19.32 28.89
N LEU A 7 12.18 19.00 27.62
CA LEU A 7 12.56 17.65 27.19
C LEU A 7 14.05 17.52 26.83
N GLY A 8 14.82 18.62 26.85
CA GLY A 8 16.21 18.60 26.40
C GLY A 8 16.39 18.29 24.90
N TYR A 9 15.30 18.27 24.14
CA TYR A 9 15.30 17.89 22.72
C TYR A 9 15.21 19.14 21.83
N PRO A 10 16.28 19.52 21.11
CA PRO A 10 16.23 20.63 20.17
C PRO A 10 15.46 20.22 18.91
N VAL A 11 14.49 21.05 18.51
CA VAL A 11 13.65 20.78 17.34
C VAL A 11 14.18 21.54 16.12
N SER A 12 14.36 20.83 15.01
CA SER A 12 14.83 21.41 13.75
C SER A 12 13.79 22.36 13.14
N ARG A 13 14.26 23.49 12.60
CA ARG A 13 13.43 24.54 11.97
C ARG A 13 14.10 25.00 10.67
N PRO A 14 13.33 25.39 9.65
CA PRO A 14 11.86 25.47 9.62
C PRO A 14 11.20 24.08 9.62
N PHE A 15 9.96 24.02 10.08
CA PHE A 15 9.19 22.78 10.01
C PHE A 15 8.89 22.42 8.55
N PRO A 16 9.03 21.13 8.17
CA PRO A 16 8.60 20.67 6.86
C PRO A 16 7.14 21.05 6.59
N ARG A 17 6.87 21.54 5.39
CA ARG A 17 5.52 21.88 4.93
C ARG A 17 5.14 20.91 3.83
N ILE A 18 3.97 20.30 3.97
CA ILE A 18 3.35 19.47 2.96
C ILE A 18 2.02 20.12 2.56
N GLU A 19 1.76 20.16 1.26
CA GLU A 19 0.49 20.63 0.73
C GLU A 19 -0.59 19.57 0.98
N TYR A 20 -1.83 19.99 1.25
CA TYR A 20 -2.89 19.10 1.72
C TYR A 20 -3.15 17.94 0.74
N ARG A 21 -3.26 18.24 -0.56
CA ARG A 21 -3.46 17.22 -1.59
C ARG A 21 -2.28 16.27 -1.65
N LYS A 22 -1.04 16.77 -1.53
CA LYS A 22 0.15 15.93 -1.45
C LYS A 22 0.16 15.01 -0.21
N ALA A 23 -0.32 15.47 0.94
CA ALA A 23 -0.41 14.63 2.14
C ALA A 23 -1.41 13.48 1.96
N LEU A 24 -2.58 13.78 1.39
CA LEU A 24 -3.56 12.75 1.04
C LEU A 24 -3.03 11.77 -0.02
N ASP A 25 -2.32 12.27 -1.02
CA ASP A 25 -1.81 11.45 -2.12
C ASP A 25 -0.71 10.47 -1.68
N LEU A 26 0.17 10.93 -0.78
CA LEU A 26 1.30 10.15 -0.26
C LEU A 26 0.95 9.30 0.97
N TYR A 27 0.03 9.72 1.82
CA TYR A 27 -0.19 9.06 3.12
C TYR A 27 -1.65 8.72 3.40
N GLY A 28 -2.59 9.14 2.55
CA GLY A 28 -4.03 8.91 2.76
C GLY A 28 -4.58 9.67 3.98
N SER A 29 -3.82 10.62 4.53
CA SER A 29 -4.18 11.38 5.72
C SER A 29 -3.71 12.83 5.61
N ASP A 30 -4.55 13.74 6.12
CA ASP A 30 -4.21 15.15 6.28
C ASP A 30 -3.23 15.41 7.44
N ARG A 31 -3.04 14.40 8.31
CA ARG A 31 -2.13 14.42 9.47
C ARG A 31 -1.17 13.23 9.40
N PRO A 32 -0.29 13.20 8.37
CA PRO A 32 0.57 12.05 8.15
C PRO A 32 1.60 11.91 9.26
N ASP A 33 1.85 10.67 9.68
CA ASP A 33 3.00 10.35 10.50
C ASP A 33 4.22 10.08 9.60
N THR A 34 5.03 11.12 9.39
CA THR A 34 6.18 11.08 8.48
C THR A 34 7.36 10.27 9.02
N ARG A 35 7.28 9.71 10.23
CA ARG A 35 8.38 8.96 10.84
C ARG A 35 8.58 7.58 10.22
N PHE A 36 7.49 6.98 9.73
CA PHE A 36 7.50 5.60 9.23
C PHE A 36 7.90 5.48 7.75
N GLY A 37 7.81 6.56 6.97
CA GLY A 37 8.19 6.56 5.55
C GLY A 37 7.35 5.62 4.66
N MET A 38 6.14 5.26 5.10
CA MET A 38 5.23 4.35 4.40
C MET A 38 4.36 5.12 3.40
N GLU A 39 4.97 5.56 2.32
CA GLU A 39 4.28 6.32 1.27
C GLU A 39 3.46 5.41 0.35
N LEU A 40 2.29 5.91 -0.05
CA LEU A 40 1.44 5.36 -1.09
C LEU A 40 2.02 5.72 -2.46
N MET A 41 2.23 4.70 -3.29
CA MET A 41 2.67 4.85 -4.67
C MET A 41 1.50 4.56 -5.60
N ASP A 42 1.22 5.46 -6.53
CA ASP A 42 0.24 5.20 -7.59
C ASP A 42 0.81 4.18 -8.58
N VAL A 43 0.12 3.07 -8.73
CA VAL A 43 0.47 1.96 -9.64
C VAL A 43 -0.60 1.76 -10.71
N SER A 44 -1.54 2.71 -10.85
CA SER A 44 -2.67 2.61 -11.77
C SER A 44 -2.19 2.40 -13.20
N ASP A 45 -1.19 3.15 -13.66
CA ASP A 45 -0.67 3.05 -15.03
C ASP A 45 -0.08 1.67 -15.33
N LEU A 46 0.60 1.05 -14.36
CA LEU A 46 1.15 -0.32 -14.49
C LEU A 46 0.04 -1.38 -14.58
N LEU A 47 -1.13 -1.09 -14.03
CA LEU A 47 -2.25 -2.02 -13.94
C LEU A 47 -3.35 -1.78 -14.98
N ARG A 48 -3.24 -0.73 -15.81
CA ARG A 48 -4.22 -0.44 -16.89
C ARG A 48 -4.40 -1.61 -17.86
N SER A 49 -3.31 -2.28 -18.21
CA SER A 49 -3.31 -3.45 -19.09
C SER A 49 -3.30 -4.77 -18.33
N SER A 50 -3.62 -4.76 -17.04
CA SER A 50 -3.71 -5.99 -16.25
C SER A 50 -4.89 -6.84 -16.72
N THR A 51 -4.69 -8.15 -16.70
CA THR A 51 -5.74 -9.13 -16.91
C THR A 51 -6.68 -9.26 -15.68
N PHE A 52 -6.28 -8.66 -14.55
CA PHE A 52 -7.05 -8.59 -13.30
C PHE A 52 -8.18 -7.53 -13.38
N LYS A 53 -9.42 -7.97 -13.63
CA LYS A 53 -10.57 -7.07 -13.87
C LYS A 53 -10.89 -6.13 -12.72
N VAL A 54 -10.54 -6.48 -11.47
CA VAL A 54 -10.83 -5.60 -10.32
C VAL A 54 -10.03 -4.30 -10.40
N PHE A 55 -8.77 -4.36 -10.85
CA PHE A 55 -7.95 -3.16 -10.98
C PHE A 55 -8.35 -2.35 -12.21
N THR A 56 -8.51 -3.01 -13.37
CA THR A 56 -8.89 -2.32 -14.59
C THR A 56 -10.24 -1.63 -14.45
N LYS A 57 -11.23 -2.29 -13.83
CA LYS A 57 -12.53 -1.68 -13.53
C LYS A 57 -12.42 -0.43 -12.66
N VAL A 58 -11.61 -0.46 -11.58
CA VAL A 58 -11.40 0.72 -10.72
C VAL A 58 -10.79 1.87 -11.53
N ILE A 59 -9.84 1.58 -12.41
CA ILE A 59 -9.16 2.60 -13.23
C ILE A 59 -10.11 3.15 -14.30
N GLU A 60 -10.91 2.30 -14.95
CA GLU A 60 -11.91 2.68 -15.96
C GLU A 60 -13.03 3.54 -15.36
N GLU A 61 -13.42 3.29 -14.10
CA GLU A 61 -14.38 4.10 -13.34
C GLU A 61 -13.78 5.45 -12.87
N GLY A 62 -12.52 5.76 -13.22
CA GLY A 62 -11.83 6.99 -12.83
C GLY A 62 -11.23 6.95 -11.41
N GLY A 63 -11.15 5.77 -10.81
CA GLY A 63 -10.47 5.54 -9.54
C GLY A 63 -8.95 5.43 -9.68
N VAL A 64 -8.28 5.17 -8.55
CA VAL A 64 -6.82 5.04 -8.45
C VAL A 64 -6.47 3.75 -7.71
N VAL A 65 -5.42 3.07 -8.15
CA VAL A 65 -4.84 1.92 -7.46
C VAL A 65 -3.49 2.35 -6.88
N LYS A 66 -3.40 2.34 -5.55
CA LYS A 66 -2.18 2.69 -4.81
C LYS A 66 -1.64 1.48 -4.06
N ALA A 67 -0.32 1.41 -3.94
CA ALA A 67 0.39 0.36 -3.21
C ALA A 67 1.34 0.96 -2.16
N ILE A 68 1.58 0.22 -1.07
CA ILE A 68 2.59 0.56 -0.05
C ILE A 68 3.67 -0.51 -0.08
N ASN A 69 4.94 -0.10 -0.19
CA ASN A 69 6.08 -1.01 -0.08
C ASN A 69 6.49 -1.19 1.39
N VAL A 70 6.06 -2.29 2.01
CA VAL A 70 6.43 -2.61 3.40
C VAL A 70 7.80 -3.28 3.45
N LYS A 71 8.84 -2.50 3.79
CA LYS A 71 10.20 -3.03 3.97
C LYS A 71 10.21 -4.06 5.09
N GLY A 72 10.74 -5.25 4.80
CA GLY A 72 10.71 -6.39 5.72
C GLY A 72 9.39 -7.15 5.78
N GLY A 73 8.34 -6.71 5.06
CA GLY A 73 7.01 -7.35 5.06
C GLY A 73 6.98 -8.80 4.53
N ALA A 74 8.09 -9.29 3.97
CA ALA A 74 8.24 -10.71 3.63
C ALA A 74 8.13 -11.65 4.85
N SER A 75 8.37 -11.13 6.06
CA SER A 75 8.26 -11.89 7.31
C SER A 75 6.83 -12.10 7.79
N PHE A 76 5.84 -11.41 7.23
CA PHE A 76 4.46 -11.59 7.65
C PHE A 76 3.99 -13.02 7.37
N SER A 77 3.40 -13.61 8.40
CA SER A 77 2.66 -14.86 8.31
C SER A 77 1.36 -14.64 7.54
N ARG A 78 0.80 -15.75 7.05
CA ARG A 78 -0.49 -15.69 6.35
C ARG A 78 -1.61 -15.12 7.23
N LYS A 79 -1.61 -15.49 8.52
CA LYS A 79 -2.61 -15.04 9.49
C LYS A 79 -2.58 -13.52 9.66
N GLU A 80 -1.38 -12.94 9.81
CA GLU A 80 -1.23 -11.48 9.94
C GLU A 80 -1.72 -10.74 8.69
N LEU A 81 -1.48 -11.30 7.49
CA LEU A 81 -1.96 -10.72 6.24
C LEU A 81 -3.49 -10.79 6.10
N ASP A 82 -4.11 -11.88 6.56
CA ASP A 82 -5.57 -12.02 6.56
C ASP A 82 -6.22 -11.09 7.61
N GLU A 83 -5.57 -10.88 8.76
CA GLU A 83 -5.97 -9.89 9.77
C GLU A 83 -5.91 -8.47 9.22
N LEU A 84 -4.83 -8.11 8.51
CA LEU A 84 -4.73 -6.82 7.81
C LEU A 84 -5.84 -6.64 6.77
N GLY A 85 -6.18 -7.70 6.03
CA GLY A 85 -7.28 -7.66 5.07
C GLY A 85 -8.64 -7.39 5.74
N SER A 86 -8.86 -7.96 6.92
CA SER A 86 -10.06 -7.73 7.72
C SER A 86 -10.12 -6.28 8.21
N MET A 87 -9.02 -5.75 8.77
CA MET A 87 -8.93 -4.35 9.22
C MET A 87 -9.22 -3.34 8.10
N VAL A 88 -8.71 -3.61 6.90
CA VAL A 88 -8.94 -2.75 5.73
C VAL A 88 -10.40 -2.79 5.29
N THR A 89 -11.04 -3.96 5.36
CA THR A 89 -12.46 -4.13 5.04
C THR A 89 -13.35 -3.41 6.05
N ASP A 90 -13.03 -3.50 7.35
CA ASP A 90 -13.73 -2.78 8.42
C ASP A 90 -13.62 -1.25 8.27
N SER A 91 -12.53 -0.79 7.63
CA SER A 91 -12.32 0.62 7.30
C SER A 91 -13.08 1.08 6.05
N GLY A 92 -13.92 0.23 5.46
CA GLY A 92 -14.80 0.55 4.33
C GLY A 92 -14.23 0.21 2.95
N ALA A 93 -13.04 -0.39 2.88
CA ALA A 93 -12.53 -0.90 1.60
C ALA A 93 -13.21 -2.23 1.23
N ARG A 94 -13.20 -2.58 -0.07
CA ARG A 94 -13.75 -3.85 -0.54
C ARG A 94 -12.81 -5.05 -0.35
N GLY A 95 -11.54 -4.80 -0.02
CA GLY A 95 -10.54 -5.82 0.22
C GLY A 95 -9.12 -5.27 0.18
N LEU A 96 -8.15 -6.09 0.56
CA LEU A 96 -6.72 -5.80 0.52
C LEU A 96 -6.01 -6.84 -0.35
N PHE A 97 -5.25 -6.37 -1.34
CA PHE A 97 -4.33 -7.20 -2.10
C PHE A 97 -2.91 -7.02 -1.58
N TRP A 98 -2.16 -8.12 -1.49
CA TRP A 98 -0.75 -8.11 -1.09
C TRP A 98 0.09 -8.95 -2.04
N ALA A 99 1.39 -8.65 -2.13
CA ALA A 99 2.33 -9.47 -2.88
C ALA A 99 3.58 -9.62 -2.02
N LYS A 100 3.90 -10.85 -1.63
CA LYS A 100 5.01 -11.16 -0.75
C LYS A 100 6.14 -11.82 -1.54
N PRO A 101 7.34 -11.23 -1.64
CA PRO A 101 8.43 -11.88 -2.36
C PRO A 101 8.85 -13.18 -1.66
N ILE A 102 9.18 -14.20 -2.46
CA ILE A 102 9.78 -15.47 -2.06
C ILE A 102 11.20 -15.47 -2.65
N PRO A 103 12.22 -15.03 -1.88
CA PRO A 103 13.56 -14.78 -2.40
C PRO A 103 14.22 -15.99 -3.05
N GLU A 104 13.91 -17.20 -2.57
CA GLU A 104 14.56 -18.45 -2.98
C GLU A 104 14.26 -18.84 -4.43
N ILE A 105 13.17 -18.32 -5.00
CA ILE A 105 12.68 -18.74 -6.33
C ILE A 105 12.34 -17.58 -7.26
N ASN A 106 12.66 -16.34 -6.88
CA ASN A 106 12.26 -15.12 -7.61
C ASN A 106 10.77 -15.12 -7.99
N LYS A 107 9.90 -15.54 -7.05
CA LYS A 107 8.44 -15.53 -7.20
C LYS A 107 7.82 -14.74 -6.07
N TYR A 108 6.51 -14.51 -6.18
CA TYR A 108 5.73 -13.84 -5.15
C TYR A 108 4.61 -14.74 -4.68
N GLN A 109 4.42 -14.79 -3.36
CA GLN A 109 3.22 -15.31 -2.74
C GLN A 109 2.13 -14.23 -2.84
N LEU A 110 0.96 -14.62 -3.31
CA LEU A 110 -0.21 -13.75 -3.46
C LEU A 110 -1.30 -14.18 -2.47
N PRO A 111 -2.25 -13.31 -2.11
CA PRO A 111 -3.42 -13.70 -1.34
C PRO A 111 -4.17 -14.81 -2.05
N GLN A 112 -4.79 -15.69 -1.28
CA GLN A 112 -5.89 -16.47 -1.84
C GLN A 112 -6.99 -15.47 -2.12
N ILE A 113 -7.39 -15.42 -3.38
CA ILE A 113 -8.45 -14.55 -3.85
C ILE A 113 -9.69 -14.84 -2.97
N PRO A 114 -10.22 -13.85 -2.21
CA PRO A 114 -11.45 -14.08 -1.47
C PRO A 114 -12.54 -14.48 -2.46
N PRO A 115 -13.48 -15.38 -2.10
CA PRO A 115 -14.45 -15.93 -3.05
C PRO A 115 -15.37 -14.88 -3.72
N SER A 116 -15.36 -13.65 -3.21
CA SER A 116 -16.00 -12.47 -3.81
C SER A 116 -15.27 -11.93 -5.06
N VAL A 117 -14.08 -12.42 -5.37
CA VAL A 117 -13.26 -12.02 -6.51
C VAL A 117 -13.10 -13.22 -7.46
N ASP A 118 -13.35 -12.98 -8.75
CA ASP A 118 -13.39 -14.01 -9.80
C ASP A 118 -12.07 -14.82 -9.85
N PRO A 119 -12.11 -16.17 -9.77
CA PRO A 119 -10.93 -17.04 -9.77
C PRO A 119 -10.05 -16.95 -11.02
N SER A 120 -10.53 -16.36 -12.11
CA SER A 120 -9.82 -16.28 -13.40
C SER A 120 -8.59 -15.36 -13.42
N HIS A 121 -8.22 -14.75 -12.28
CA HIS A 121 -7.23 -13.68 -12.23
C HIS A 121 -5.98 -13.98 -11.35
N GLN A 122 -5.59 -15.25 -11.17
CA GLN A 122 -4.52 -15.66 -10.24
C GLN A 122 -3.07 -15.33 -10.68
N ASP A 123 -2.78 -15.21 -11.98
CA ASP A 123 -1.39 -15.24 -12.49
C ASP A 123 -0.74 -13.85 -12.73
N ASP A 124 -1.48 -12.75 -12.63
CA ASP A 124 -1.03 -11.44 -13.18
C ASP A 124 -0.33 -10.49 -12.19
N LEU A 125 -0.51 -10.70 -10.88
CA LEU A 125 0.10 -9.84 -9.85
C LEU A 125 1.63 -9.95 -9.83
N ALA A 126 2.18 -11.09 -10.27
CA ALA A 126 3.60 -11.39 -10.20
C ALA A 126 4.43 -10.71 -11.31
N THR A 127 3.81 -10.35 -12.45
CA THR A 127 4.55 -9.94 -13.66
C THR A 127 4.60 -8.42 -13.84
N ASN A 128 3.56 -7.67 -13.45
CA ASN A 128 3.44 -6.23 -13.76
C ASN A 128 3.75 -5.28 -12.59
N ILE A 129 3.91 -5.78 -11.35
CA ILE A 129 4.23 -4.95 -10.17
C ILE A 129 5.73 -5.07 -9.78
N ILE A 130 6.45 -6.03 -10.37
CA ILE A 130 7.69 -6.59 -9.81
C ILE A 130 8.92 -6.45 -10.72
N ALA A 131 8.74 -6.07 -11.99
CA ALA A 131 9.86 -5.61 -12.81
C ALA A 131 9.88 -4.07 -12.78
N PRO A 132 11.00 -3.44 -12.39
CA PRO A 132 11.18 -2.00 -12.54
C PRO A 132 11.09 -1.55 -14.00
#